data_AF-A0A267G3E2-F1
#
_entry.id   AF-A0A267G3E2-F1
#
_cell.length_a   1.000
_cell.length_b   1.000
_cell.length_c   1.000
_cell.angle_alpha   90.00
_cell.angle_beta   90.00
_cell.angle_gamma   90.00
#
_symmetry.space_group_name_H-M   'P 1'
#
loop_
_entity.id
_entity.type
_entity.pdbx_description
1 polymer ?
#
loop_
_entity_poly.entity_id
_entity_poly.type
_entity_poly.pdbx_seq_one_letter_code
_entity_poly.pdbx_strand_id
1 'polypeptide(L)'
;MKLSDEAEQELAQVESVLKPLPNVKLEARLDTTLRFQVSFSAKKTLILRCHLPEGYPASRLVAEIRSKTLSQKLTDGLAQLAEAEAEKATGGPQVARTVAFVHNWLRDNPLCSAAEEIAEIKSRLLDKQEGDRLKLLQAESRVQLTAAKAGYRLSLQLTLPNDYPESRAEVELLSSNLPSSVSRQAVARSAEIARRCVEPPSYRGKDKKLRQQAAAWKPSPCLLPVAEFAFSFLRSCATQRCPVCDKPALATAAAATATASSVEDPADQLEFVACGHLYHAGCLKAYMTSPPYSPDGKPCRHAGCGQPVCHERFRTSAKVLESRWAAQQAKERELAEVADFFN
;
A
#
# COMPACT_ATOMS: atom_id res chain seq x y z
N MET A 1 -46.15 15.59 19.67
CA MET A 1 -45.61 16.87 19.19
C MET A 1 -46.26 17.17 17.86
N LYS A 2 -46.86 18.36 17.69
CA LYS A 2 -47.28 18.82 16.35
C LYS A 2 -46.06 19.47 15.72
N LEU A 3 -45.69 19.00 14.54
CA LEU A 3 -44.69 19.66 13.69
C LEU A 3 -45.34 20.92 13.11
N SER A 4 -44.54 21.90 12.68
CA SER A 4 -45.09 23.03 11.94
C SER A 4 -45.57 22.59 10.55
N ASP A 5 -46.50 23.34 9.95
CA ASP A 5 -47.00 23.07 8.59
C ASP A 5 -45.85 23.01 7.56
N GLU A 6 -44.80 23.81 7.75
CA GLU A 6 -43.58 23.82 6.93
C GLU A 6 -42.79 22.50 7.03
N ALA A 7 -42.71 21.92 8.23
CA ALA A 7 -42.05 20.64 8.46
C ALA A 7 -42.85 19.48 7.87
N GLU A 8 -44.17 19.52 7.95
CA GLU A 8 -45.04 18.53 7.30
C GLU A 8 -44.94 18.60 5.77
N GLN A 9 -44.86 19.81 5.21
CA GLN A 9 -44.66 20.03 3.79
C GLN A 9 -43.29 19.54 3.32
N GLU A 10 -42.22 19.80 4.07
CA GLU A 10 -40.90 19.24 3.79
C GLU A 10 -40.96 17.71 3.78
N LEU A 11 -41.52 17.09 4.83
CA LEU A 11 -41.65 15.64 4.93
C LEU A 11 -42.38 15.03 3.74
N ALA A 12 -43.43 15.69 3.23
CA ALA A 12 -44.16 15.26 2.04
C ALA A 12 -43.31 15.34 0.75
N GLN A 13 -42.36 16.26 0.69
CA GLN A 13 -41.50 16.50 -0.48
C GLN A 13 -40.11 15.85 -0.39
N VAL A 14 -39.70 15.34 0.77
CA VAL A 14 -38.35 14.74 0.98
C VAL A 14 -38.02 13.71 -0.11
N GLU A 15 -38.95 12.80 -0.44
CA GLU A 15 -38.69 11.80 -1.47
C GLU A 15 -38.49 12.41 -2.86
N SER A 16 -39.28 13.42 -3.25
CA SER A 16 -39.15 14.05 -4.56
C SER A 16 -37.86 14.86 -4.67
N VAL A 17 -37.47 15.55 -3.60
CA VAL A 17 -36.25 16.36 -3.53
C VAL A 17 -34.99 15.48 -3.51
N LEU A 18 -35.08 14.27 -2.95
CA LEU A 18 -33.94 13.34 -2.87
C LEU A 18 -33.82 12.39 -4.07
N LYS A 19 -34.86 12.24 -4.91
CA LYS A 19 -34.80 11.44 -6.16
C LYS A 19 -33.57 11.70 -7.06
N PRO A 20 -33.08 12.94 -7.20
CA PRO A 20 -31.88 13.21 -8.01
C PRO A 20 -30.58 12.69 -7.40
N LEU A 21 -30.54 12.36 -6.10
CA LEU A 21 -29.34 11.87 -5.44
C LEU A 21 -29.21 10.35 -5.66
N PRO A 22 -28.22 9.88 -6.44
CA PRO A 22 -27.98 8.46 -6.55
C PRO A 22 -27.56 7.89 -5.20
N ASN A 23 -27.69 6.58 -5.02
CA ASN A 23 -27.15 5.88 -3.84
C ASN A 23 -27.75 6.27 -2.48
N VAL A 24 -28.85 7.03 -2.46
CA VAL A 24 -29.61 7.39 -1.26
C VAL A 24 -30.95 6.68 -1.27
N LYS A 25 -31.30 6.03 -0.16
CA LYS A 25 -32.60 5.37 0.03
C LYS A 25 -33.21 5.80 1.36
N LEU A 26 -34.46 6.25 1.34
CA LEU A 26 -35.25 6.45 2.56
C LEU A 26 -35.70 5.08 3.08
N GLU A 27 -35.24 4.69 4.27
CA GLU A 27 -35.58 3.40 4.89
C GLU A 27 -36.80 3.49 5.81
N ALA A 28 -36.93 4.61 6.54
CA ALA A 28 -38.04 4.83 7.44
C ALA A 28 -38.37 6.32 7.53
N ARG A 29 -39.67 6.60 7.56
CA ARG A 29 -40.23 7.92 7.82
C ARG A 29 -41.15 7.82 9.03
N LEU A 30 -40.78 8.50 10.11
CA LEU A 30 -41.59 8.71 11.30
C LEU A 30 -41.79 10.22 11.45
N ASP A 31 -42.76 10.62 12.28
CA ASP A 31 -43.13 12.04 12.44
C ASP A 31 -41.91 12.90 12.81
N THR A 32 -41.11 12.46 13.79
CA THR A 32 -39.96 13.24 14.29
C THR A 32 -38.61 12.68 13.85
N THR A 33 -38.58 11.60 13.07
CA THR A 33 -37.32 10.92 12.71
C THR A 33 -37.37 10.38 11.30
N LEU A 34 -36.36 10.74 10.50
CA LEU A 34 -36.15 10.22 9.17
C LEU A 34 -34.87 9.39 9.13
N ARG A 35 -34.91 8.27 8.42
CA ARG A 35 -33.76 7.36 8.30
C ARG A 35 -33.42 7.12 6.85
N PHE A 36 -32.18 7.45 6.49
CA PHE A 36 -31.62 7.33 5.15
C PHE A 36 -30.45 6.36 5.15
N GLN A 37 -30.41 5.48 4.16
CA GLN A 37 -29.23 4.69 3.82
C GLN A 37 -28.51 5.37 2.67
N VAL A 38 -27.21 5.65 2.84
CA VAL A 38 -26.34 6.18 1.78
C VAL A 38 -25.24 5.15 1.51
N SER A 39 -25.18 4.63 0.28
CA SER A 39 -24.36 3.45 -0.06
C SER A 39 -23.65 3.59 -1.41
N PHE A 40 -22.34 3.86 -1.41
CA PHE A 40 -21.53 3.93 -2.63
C PHE A 40 -20.86 2.60 -2.99
N SER A 41 -20.52 1.79 -1.98
CA SER A 41 -19.93 0.46 -2.14
C SER A 41 -20.17 -0.36 -0.88
N ALA A 42 -19.85 -1.66 -0.89
CA ALA A 42 -20.05 -2.53 0.27
C ALA A 42 -19.39 -2.00 1.57
N LYS A 43 -18.28 -1.26 1.43
CA LYS A 43 -17.52 -0.68 2.55
C LYS A 43 -17.78 0.81 2.76
N LYS A 44 -18.50 1.46 1.87
CA LYS A 44 -18.83 2.89 1.94
C LYS A 44 -20.34 3.05 2.05
N THR A 45 -20.85 2.54 3.17
CA THR A 45 -22.28 2.57 3.51
C THR A 45 -22.48 3.12 4.90
N LEU A 46 -23.43 4.03 5.04
CA LEU A 46 -23.85 4.57 6.33
C LEU A 46 -25.37 4.68 6.40
N ILE A 47 -25.85 4.78 7.63
CA ILE A 47 -27.23 5.11 7.98
C ILE A 47 -27.19 6.49 8.62
N LEU A 48 -27.85 7.45 7.99
CA LEU A 48 -28.08 8.79 8.51
C LEU A 48 -29.48 8.83 9.11
N ARG A 49 -29.58 9.22 10.37
CA ARG A 49 -30.85 9.50 11.03
C ARG A 49 -30.93 10.99 11.31
N CYS A 50 -31.99 11.60 10.82
CA CYS A 50 -32.32 12.99 11.06
C CYS A 50 -33.43 13.04 12.10
N HIS A 51 -33.15 13.59 13.26
CA HIS A 51 -34.13 13.85 14.30
C HIS A 51 -34.60 15.30 14.20
N LEU A 52 -35.92 15.49 14.17
CA LEU A 52 -36.58 16.79 14.11
C LEU A 52 -37.00 17.17 15.54
N PRO A 53 -36.27 18.09 16.21
CA PRO A 53 -36.59 18.49 17.57
C PRO A 53 -37.83 19.40 17.62
N GLU A 54 -38.26 19.72 18.83
CA GLU A 54 -39.36 20.64 19.04
C GLU A 54 -38.99 22.04 18.52
N GLY A 55 -39.93 22.70 17.83
CA GLY A 55 -39.71 23.97 17.17
C GLY A 55 -39.02 23.89 15.80
N TYR A 56 -38.80 22.70 15.23
CA TYR A 56 -38.33 22.56 13.85
C TYR A 56 -39.38 23.14 12.87
N PRO A 57 -38.99 23.91 11.83
CA PRO A 57 -37.65 24.12 11.28
C PRO A 57 -36.83 25.28 11.90
N ALA A 58 -37.36 25.99 12.91
CA ALA A 58 -36.64 27.08 13.57
C ALA A 58 -35.55 26.60 14.54
N SER A 59 -35.59 25.34 14.96
CA SER A 59 -34.50 24.66 15.66
C SER A 59 -33.68 23.79 14.69
N ARG A 60 -32.40 23.59 15.00
CA ARG A 60 -31.50 22.79 14.15
C ARG A 60 -31.88 21.30 14.20
N LEU A 61 -31.79 20.63 13.06
CA LEU A 61 -31.87 19.18 12.95
C LEU A 61 -30.69 18.52 13.67
N VAL A 62 -30.95 17.39 14.35
CA VAL A 62 -29.91 16.57 15.00
C VAL A 62 -29.61 15.36 14.10
N ALA A 63 -28.34 15.15 13.77
CA ALA A 63 -27.92 14.12 12.83
C ALA A 63 -27.16 13.01 13.57
N GLU A 64 -27.68 11.78 13.53
CA GLU A 64 -26.97 10.59 14.00
C GLU A 64 -26.51 9.76 12.81
N ILE A 65 -25.20 9.50 12.71
CA ILE A 65 -24.61 8.69 11.64
C ILE A 65 -24.04 7.40 12.22
N ARG A 66 -24.46 6.25 11.67
CA ARG A 66 -23.92 4.95 12.02
C ARG A 66 -23.44 4.20 10.78
N SER A 67 -22.33 3.49 10.88
CA SER A 67 -21.83 2.61 9.83
C SER A 67 -21.31 1.31 10.43
N LYS A 68 -21.41 0.22 9.65
CA LYS A 68 -20.78 -1.07 9.99
C LYS A 68 -19.35 -1.18 9.44
N THR A 69 -18.96 -0.26 8.58
CA THR A 69 -17.74 -0.38 7.76
C THR A 69 -16.82 0.82 7.86
N LEU A 70 -17.34 2.00 8.22
CA LEU A 70 -16.56 3.20 8.50
C LEU A 70 -16.29 3.32 10.00
N SER A 71 -15.13 3.85 10.36
CA SER A 71 -14.73 4.05 11.76
C SER A 71 -15.68 5.00 12.49
N GLN A 72 -15.91 4.74 13.78
CA GLN A 72 -16.77 5.58 14.63
C GLN A 72 -16.29 7.04 14.68
N LYS A 73 -14.98 7.27 14.79
CA LYS A 73 -14.41 8.62 14.81
C LYS A 73 -14.77 9.43 13.55
N LEU A 74 -14.84 8.76 12.39
CA LEU A 74 -15.22 9.40 11.13
C LEU A 74 -16.73 9.69 11.09
N THR A 75 -17.56 8.76 11.54
CA THR A 75 -19.02 8.95 11.56
C THR A 75 -19.43 10.05 12.53
N ASP A 76 -18.79 10.13 13.71
CA ASP A 76 -19.05 11.17 14.71
C ASP A 76 -18.64 12.55 14.19
N GLY A 77 -17.47 12.65 13.55
CA GLY A 77 -17.03 13.89 12.92
C GLY A 77 -17.92 14.32 11.76
N LEU A 78 -18.40 13.38 10.94
CA LEU A 78 -19.32 13.68 9.84
C LEU A 78 -20.70 14.11 10.36
N ALA A 79 -21.18 13.53 11.46
CA ALA A 79 -22.42 13.94 12.10
C ALA A 79 -22.34 15.41 12.57
N GLN A 80 -21.25 15.79 13.23
CA GLN A 80 -21.01 17.18 13.63
C GLN A 80 -20.98 18.15 12.44
N LEU A 81 -20.34 17.76 11.34
CA LEU A 81 -20.32 18.56 10.12
C LEU A 81 -21.71 18.68 9.47
N ALA A 82 -22.50 17.61 9.50
CA ALA A 82 -23.86 17.60 8.98
C ALA A 82 -24.79 18.51 9.79
N GLU A 83 -24.68 18.49 11.13
CA GLU A 83 -25.42 19.40 12.01
C GLU A 83 -25.04 20.87 11.79
N ALA A 84 -23.74 21.16 11.64
CA ALA A 84 -23.27 22.51 11.32
C ALA A 84 -23.76 23.00 9.95
N GLU A 85 -23.97 22.10 8.99
CA GLU A 85 -24.57 22.45 7.70
C GLU A 85 -26.08 22.66 7.80
N ALA A 86 -26.77 21.89 8.64
CA ALA A 86 -28.20 22.05 8.92
C ALA A 86 -28.49 23.39 9.62
N GLU A 87 -27.64 23.80 10.57
CA GLU A 87 -27.77 25.07 11.30
C GLU A 87 -27.78 26.30 10.37
N LYS A 88 -27.08 26.23 9.23
CA LYS A 88 -27.11 27.29 8.19
C LYS A 88 -28.45 27.42 7.47
N ALA A 89 -29.33 26.44 7.59
CA ALA A 89 -30.67 26.41 7.01
C ALA A 89 -31.77 26.56 8.07
N THR A 90 -31.41 26.97 9.29
CA THR A 90 -32.38 27.21 10.37
C THR A 90 -33.42 28.24 9.94
N GLY A 91 -34.69 27.96 10.23
CA GLY A 91 -35.84 28.75 9.76
C GLY A 91 -36.42 28.30 8.42
N GLY A 92 -35.89 27.23 7.82
CA GLY A 92 -36.46 26.57 6.64
C GLY A 92 -36.12 25.08 6.57
N PRO A 93 -36.48 24.38 5.46
CA PRO A 93 -36.23 22.96 5.26
C PRO A 93 -34.74 22.58 5.35
N GLN A 94 -34.35 21.69 6.28
CA GLN A 94 -32.97 21.30 6.55
C GLN A 94 -32.64 19.87 6.11
N VAL A 95 -33.62 18.98 6.00
CA VAL A 95 -33.41 17.53 5.78
C VAL A 95 -32.70 17.29 4.46
N ALA A 96 -33.24 17.83 3.37
CA ALA A 96 -32.71 17.62 2.03
C ALA A 96 -31.26 18.12 1.91
N ARG A 97 -30.97 19.29 2.50
CA ARG A 97 -29.63 19.87 2.53
C ARG A 97 -28.65 18.99 3.31
N THR A 98 -29.07 18.49 4.46
CA THR A 98 -28.25 17.61 5.31
C THR A 98 -27.93 16.28 4.59
N VAL A 99 -28.93 15.65 4.00
CA VAL A 99 -28.75 14.39 3.25
C VAL A 99 -27.87 14.62 2.02
N ALA A 100 -28.09 15.69 1.25
CA ALA A 100 -27.26 16.05 0.10
C ALA A 100 -25.81 16.34 0.52
N PHE A 101 -25.61 17.02 1.64
CA PHE A 101 -24.28 17.26 2.21
C PHE A 101 -23.56 15.95 2.53
N VAL A 102 -24.19 15.03 3.26
CA VAL A 102 -23.59 13.74 3.62
C VAL A 102 -23.29 12.90 2.36
N HIS A 103 -24.21 12.86 1.40
CA HIS A 103 -23.99 12.19 0.12
C HIS A 103 -22.78 12.76 -0.63
N ASN A 104 -22.72 14.09 -0.78
CA ASN A 104 -21.64 14.77 -1.50
C ASN A 104 -20.31 14.63 -0.77
N TRP A 105 -20.31 14.72 0.57
CA TRP A 105 -19.12 14.50 1.39
C TRP A 105 -18.55 13.10 1.15
N LEU A 106 -19.40 12.07 1.15
CA LEU A 106 -18.95 10.72 0.83
C LEU A 106 -18.36 10.67 -0.58
N ARG A 107 -19.06 11.19 -1.60
CA ARG A 107 -18.54 11.22 -2.98
C ARG A 107 -17.16 11.87 -3.06
N ASP A 108 -16.97 13.01 -2.41
CA ASP A 108 -15.77 13.84 -2.53
C ASP A 108 -14.61 13.35 -1.62
N ASN A 109 -14.87 12.40 -0.71
CA ASN A 109 -13.88 11.80 0.19
C ASN A 109 -13.78 10.27 0.01
N PRO A 110 -13.31 9.76 -1.14
CA PRO A 110 -13.22 8.32 -1.40
C PRO A 110 -12.27 7.57 -0.46
N LEU A 111 -11.25 8.24 0.10
CA LEU A 111 -10.30 7.59 1.03
C LEU A 111 -10.91 7.28 2.41
N CYS A 112 -12.19 7.64 2.66
CA CYS A 112 -12.87 7.31 3.91
C CYS A 112 -12.93 5.80 4.18
N SER A 113 -12.92 4.97 3.13
CA SER A 113 -12.89 3.50 3.23
C SER A 113 -11.58 2.96 3.81
N ALA A 114 -10.48 3.72 3.70
CA ALA A 114 -9.16 3.38 4.21
C ALA A 114 -8.76 4.25 5.43
N ALA A 115 -9.72 4.90 6.09
CA ALA A 115 -9.45 5.87 7.15
C ALA A 115 -8.67 5.26 8.34
N GLU A 116 -8.95 4.01 8.69
CA GLU A 116 -8.28 3.29 9.78
C GLU A 116 -6.81 3.01 9.44
N GLU A 117 -6.54 2.48 8.23
CA GLU A 117 -5.17 2.25 7.75
C GLU A 117 -4.39 3.57 7.67
N ILE A 118 -5.01 4.64 7.19
CA ILE A 118 -4.40 5.98 7.13
C ILE A 118 -4.06 6.47 8.53
N ALA A 119 -4.95 6.27 9.51
CA ALA A 119 -4.71 6.66 10.90
C ALA A 119 -3.55 5.86 11.50
N GLU A 120 -3.49 4.56 11.22
CA GLU A 120 -2.43 3.68 11.71
C GLU A 120 -1.07 3.98 11.08
N ILE A 121 -1.01 4.28 9.77
CA ILE A 121 0.22 4.72 9.11
C ILE A 121 0.75 5.99 9.78
N LYS A 122 -0.14 6.97 10.03
CA LYS A 122 0.22 8.24 10.66
C LYS A 122 0.74 8.07 12.09
N SER A 123 0.19 7.13 12.86
CA SER A 123 0.55 6.94 14.27
C SER A 123 1.77 6.04 14.46
N ARG A 124 1.92 4.98 13.66
CA ARG A 124 2.89 3.91 13.88
C ARG A 124 4.08 3.93 12.94
N LEU A 125 3.91 4.34 11.68
CA LEU A 125 4.93 4.10 10.64
C LEU A 125 5.77 5.32 10.27
N LEU A 126 5.21 6.52 10.34
CA LEU A 126 5.89 7.73 9.89
C LEU A 126 6.98 8.18 10.86
N ASP A 127 8.23 8.16 10.41
CA ASP A 127 9.34 8.85 11.08
C ASP A 127 9.55 10.23 10.44
N LYS A 128 8.96 11.25 11.07
CA LYS A 128 9.06 12.64 10.60
C LYS A 128 10.49 13.19 10.67
N GLN A 129 11.34 12.66 11.53
CA GLN A 129 12.72 13.13 11.68
C GLN A 129 13.57 12.71 10.47
N GLU A 130 13.33 11.50 9.96
CA GLU A 130 13.97 10.98 8.75
C GLU A 130 13.37 11.56 7.46
N GLY A 131 12.22 12.23 7.56
CA GLY A 131 11.56 12.90 6.44
C GLY A 131 10.46 12.07 5.76
N ASP A 132 9.91 11.05 6.45
CA ASP A 132 8.76 10.28 5.96
C ASP A 132 7.53 11.19 5.79
N ARG A 133 6.77 10.96 4.72
CA ARG A 133 5.55 11.73 4.42
C ARG A 133 4.42 10.84 3.93
N LEU A 134 3.21 11.23 4.31
CA LEU A 134 1.96 10.69 3.80
C LEU A 134 1.11 11.84 3.27
N LYS A 135 0.90 11.89 1.95
CA LYS A 135 0.02 12.88 1.31
C LYS A 135 -1.25 12.19 0.82
N LEU A 136 -2.40 12.77 1.16
CA LEU A 136 -3.72 12.28 0.79
C LEU A 136 -4.29 13.16 -0.33
N LEU A 137 -4.64 12.55 -1.44
CA LEU A 137 -5.30 13.20 -2.58
C LEU A 137 -6.74 12.67 -2.64
N GLN A 138 -7.62 13.28 -1.84
CA GLN A 138 -9.01 12.82 -1.66
C GLN A 138 -9.75 12.74 -3.00
N ALA A 139 -9.81 13.82 -3.77
CA ALA A 139 -10.56 13.86 -5.03
C ALA A 139 -10.11 12.81 -6.07
N GLU A 140 -8.84 12.40 -6.04
CA GLU A 140 -8.26 11.43 -6.96
C GLU A 140 -8.26 9.99 -6.42
N SER A 141 -8.74 9.77 -5.19
CA SER A 141 -8.63 8.48 -4.49
C SER A 141 -7.18 7.95 -4.42
N ARG A 142 -6.22 8.86 -4.20
CA ARG A 142 -4.78 8.55 -4.19
C ARG A 142 -4.11 8.82 -2.86
N VAL A 143 -3.18 7.94 -2.49
CA VAL A 143 -2.32 8.06 -1.32
C VAL A 143 -0.86 8.02 -1.76
N GLN A 144 -0.10 9.07 -1.44
CA GLN A 144 1.33 9.13 -1.74
C GLN A 144 2.12 8.86 -0.46
N LEU A 145 2.90 7.77 -0.49
CA LEU A 145 3.82 7.37 0.56
C LEU A 145 5.21 7.82 0.16
N THR A 146 5.90 8.58 1.01
CA THR A 146 7.31 8.90 0.84
C THR A 146 8.07 8.36 2.03
N ALA A 147 8.86 7.33 1.79
CA ALA A 147 9.83 6.83 2.74
C ALA A 147 11.15 7.60 2.55
N ALA A 148 11.80 7.97 3.64
CA ALA A 148 13.12 8.57 3.64
C ALA A 148 14.01 7.96 4.73
N LYS A 149 15.30 7.74 4.40
CA LYS A 149 16.30 7.27 5.37
C LYS A 149 17.70 7.59 4.86
N ALA A 150 18.55 8.19 5.69
CA ALA A 150 19.97 8.42 5.39
C ALA A 150 20.24 9.09 4.02
N GLY A 151 19.38 10.04 3.62
CA GLY A 151 19.47 10.75 2.34
C GLY A 151 18.85 10.02 1.14
N TYR A 152 18.41 8.78 1.30
CA TYR A 152 17.61 8.07 0.30
C TYR A 152 16.12 8.39 0.43
N ARG A 153 15.41 8.36 -0.70
CA ARG A 153 13.98 8.62 -0.81
C ARG A 153 13.34 7.65 -1.79
N LEU A 154 12.21 7.09 -1.38
CA LEU A 154 11.32 6.29 -2.21
C LEU A 154 9.91 6.83 -2.05
N SER A 155 9.33 7.34 -3.14
CA SER A 155 7.94 7.81 -3.17
C SER A 155 7.10 6.90 -4.04
N LEU A 156 6.11 6.25 -3.43
CA LEU A 156 5.12 5.41 -4.08
C LEU A 156 3.75 6.09 -4.05
N GLN A 157 2.97 5.89 -5.10
CA GLN A 157 1.57 6.32 -5.19
C GLN A 157 0.68 5.09 -5.21
N LEU A 158 -0.32 5.05 -4.33
CA LEU A 158 -1.40 4.07 -4.36
C LEU A 158 -2.68 4.74 -4.85
N THR A 159 -3.31 4.17 -5.87
CA THR A 159 -4.65 4.56 -6.31
C THR A 159 -5.65 3.53 -5.79
N LEU A 160 -6.57 3.95 -4.93
CA LEU A 160 -7.58 3.06 -4.34
C LEU A 160 -8.84 3.02 -5.24
N PRO A 161 -9.34 1.83 -5.60
CA PRO A 161 -10.56 1.70 -6.38
C PRO A 161 -11.80 2.05 -5.54
N ASN A 162 -12.92 2.33 -6.22
CA ASN A 162 -14.16 2.78 -5.57
C ASN A 162 -14.78 1.72 -4.62
N ASP A 163 -14.52 0.45 -4.88
CA ASP A 163 -14.98 -0.71 -4.12
C ASP A 163 -13.93 -1.24 -3.13
N TYR A 164 -12.88 -0.46 -2.84
CA TYR A 164 -11.83 -0.84 -1.90
C TYR A 164 -12.39 -1.38 -0.55
N PRO A 165 -11.90 -2.53 -0.05
CA PRO A 165 -10.74 -3.31 -0.50
C PRO A 165 -11.09 -4.51 -1.41
N GLU A 166 -12.26 -4.54 -2.04
CA GLU A 166 -12.69 -5.67 -2.87
C GLU A 166 -11.91 -5.78 -4.19
N SER A 167 -11.41 -4.65 -4.71
CA SER A 167 -10.52 -4.60 -5.86
C SER A 167 -9.12 -4.10 -5.49
N ARG A 168 -8.12 -4.54 -6.28
CA ARG A 168 -6.70 -4.27 -6.05
C ARG A 168 -6.39 -2.77 -6.20
N ALA A 169 -5.65 -2.21 -5.25
CA ALA A 169 -5.06 -0.88 -5.40
C ALA A 169 -3.91 -0.91 -6.42
N GLU A 170 -3.83 0.11 -7.26
CA GLU A 170 -2.71 0.27 -8.20
C GLU A 170 -1.54 0.93 -7.48
N VAL A 171 -0.33 0.40 -7.68
CA VAL A 171 0.89 0.92 -7.06
C VAL A 171 1.85 1.40 -8.14
N GLU A 172 2.25 2.67 -8.05
CA GLU A 172 3.11 3.34 -9.01
C GLU A 172 4.32 3.98 -8.32
N LEU A 173 5.43 4.13 -9.04
CA LEU A 173 6.57 4.92 -8.59
C LEU A 173 6.32 6.39 -8.92
N LEU A 174 6.27 7.25 -7.89
CA LEU A 174 6.16 8.69 -8.10
C LEU A 174 7.54 9.32 -8.31
N SER A 175 8.49 9.00 -7.42
CA SER A 175 9.89 9.44 -7.55
C SER A 175 10.81 8.60 -6.66
N SER A 176 12.08 8.49 -7.02
CA SER A 176 13.10 7.91 -6.15
C SER A 176 14.50 8.39 -6.56
N ASN A 177 15.40 8.44 -5.59
CA ASN A 177 16.84 8.58 -5.83
C ASN A 177 17.60 7.25 -5.63
N LEU A 178 16.87 6.14 -5.54
CA LEU A 178 17.43 4.80 -5.50
C LEU A 178 17.79 4.32 -6.91
N PRO A 179 18.71 3.36 -7.02
CA PRO A 179 18.94 2.58 -8.22
C PRO A 179 17.65 2.08 -8.90
N SER A 180 17.68 2.01 -10.24
CA SER A 180 16.52 1.60 -11.05
C SER A 180 16.03 0.18 -10.69
N SER A 181 16.97 -0.73 -10.45
CA SER A 181 16.74 -2.12 -10.05
C SER A 181 16.00 -2.20 -8.71
N VAL A 182 16.44 -1.39 -7.74
CA VAL A 182 15.88 -1.34 -6.38
C VAL A 182 14.49 -0.70 -6.40
N SER A 183 14.33 0.41 -7.12
CA SER A 183 13.03 1.08 -7.27
C SER A 183 11.99 0.16 -7.93
N ARG A 184 12.37 -0.54 -9.01
CA ARG A 184 11.50 -1.52 -9.68
C ARG A 184 11.08 -2.66 -8.75
N GLN A 185 12.00 -3.17 -7.93
CA GLN A 185 11.70 -4.20 -6.94
C GLN A 185 10.76 -3.69 -5.84
N ALA A 186 10.92 -2.45 -5.40
CA ALA A 186 10.01 -1.83 -4.44
C ALA A 186 8.57 -1.78 -4.98
N VAL A 187 8.39 -1.32 -6.22
CA VAL A 187 7.08 -1.27 -6.89
C VAL A 187 6.51 -2.67 -7.08
N ALA A 188 7.29 -3.59 -7.66
CA ALA A 188 6.83 -4.95 -7.95
C ALA A 188 6.38 -5.70 -6.70
N ARG A 189 7.16 -5.61 -5.61
CA ARG A 189 6.81 -6.24 -4.33
C ARG A 189 5.62 -5.57 -3.67
N SER A 190 5.51 -4.24 -3.72
CA SER A 190 4.35 -3.52 -3.21
C SER A 190 3.07 -3.90 -3.97
N ALA A 191 3.15 -3.98 -5.30
CA ALA A 191 2.05 -4.42 -6.15
C ALA A 191 1.65 -5.88 -5.85
N GLU A 192 2.61 -6.77 -5.60
CA GLU A 192 2.32 -8.15 -5.20
C GLU A 192 1.70 -8.25 -3.80
N ILE A 193 2.09 -7.38 -2.86
CA ILE A 193 1.43 -7.29 -1.54
C ILE A 193 -0.02 -6.84 -1.72
N ALA A 194 -0.25 -5.76 -2.48
CA ALA A 194 -1.60 -5.30 -2.80
C ALA A 194 -2.44 -6.39 -3.48
N ARG A 195 -1.84 -7.15 -4.40
CA ARG A 195 -2.46 -8.30 -5.06
C ARG A 195 -2.84 -9.39 -4.05
N ARG A 196 -1.95 -9.81 -3.15
CA ARG A 196 -2.23 -10.87 -2.16
C ARG A 196 -3.32 -10.51 -1.14
N CYS A 197 -3.53 -9.22 -0.91
CA CYS A 197 -4.61 -8.73 -0.06
C CYS A 197 -5.99 -8.84 -0.72
N VAL A 198 -6.07 -8.88 -2.05
CA VAL A 198 -7.34 -8.80 -2.81
C VAL A 198 -7.59 -9.98 -3.77
N GLU A 199 -6.56 -10.74 -4.12
CA GLU A 199 -6.67 -11.92 -4.95
C GLU A 199 -6.22 -13.16 -4.18
N PRO A 200 -6.91 -14.31 -4.38
CA PRO A 200 -6.50 -15.55 -3.76
C PRO A 200 -5.08 -15.96 -4.22
N PRO A 201 -4.39 -16.79 -3.42
CA PRO A 201 -3.11 -17.36 -3.84
C PRO A 201 -3.23 -18.06 -5.19
N SER A 202 -2.33 -17.75 -6.12
CA SER A 202 -2.28 -18.39 -7.43
C SER A 202 -1.83 -19.85 -7.26
N TYR A 203 -2.78 -20.77 -7.10
CA TYR A 203 -2.50 -22.18 -6.92
C TYR A 203 -2.71 -23.00 -8.20
N ARG A 204 -1.74 -23.85 -8.57
CA ARG A 204 -1.81 -24.74 -9.75
C ARG A 204 -1.60 -26.24 -9.42
N GLY A 205 -1.70 -26.65 -8.16
CA GLY A 205 -1.45 -28.06 -7.76
C GLY A 205 -2.69 -28.83 -7.26
N LYS A 206 -2.47 -30.02 -6.68
CA LYS A 206 -3.53 -30.93 -6.16
C LYS A 206 -3.65 -30.98 -4.62
N ASP A 207 -2.90 -30.16 -3.89
CA ASP A 207 -2.87 -30.12 -2.43
C ASP A 207 -4.18 -29.57 -1.86
N LYS A 208 -4.85 -30.42 -1.09
CA LYS A 208 -6.16 -30.18 -0.48
C LYS A 208 -6.12 -29.02 0.52
N LYS A 209 -5.01 -28.83 1.27
CA LYS A 209 -4.91 -27.77 2.29
C LYS A 209 -4.87 -26.39 1.66
N LEU A 210 -4.06 -26.23 0.61
CA LEU A 210 -3.95 -24.97 -0.14
C LEU A 210 -5.26 -24.61 -0.85
N ARG A 211 -5.99 -25.62 -1.36
CA ARG A 211 -7.32 -25.41 -1.94
C ARG A 211 -8.36 -24.95 -0.91
N GLN A 212 -8.33 -25.52 0.30
CA GLN A 212 -9.19 -25.08 1.40
C GLN A 212 -8.87 -23.65 1.84
N GLN A 213 -7.59 -23.30 1.93
CA GLN A 213 -7.16 -21.93 2.23
C GLN A 213 -7.60 -20.93 1.16
N ALA A 214 -7.44 -21.27 -0.12
CA ALA A 214 -7.92 -20.43 -1.21
C ALA A 214 -9.46 -20.27 -1.21
N ALA A 215 -10.21 -21.30 -0.80
CA ALA A 215 -11.67 -21.22 -0.70
C ALA A 215 -12.15 -20.37 0.49
N ALA A 216 -11.40 -20.30 1.58
CA ALA A 216 -11.71 -19.49 2.75
C ALA A 216 -11.16 -18.04 2.67
N TRP A 217 -10.37 -17.75 1.63
CA TRP A 217 -9.70 -16.48 1.45
C TRP A 217 -10.73 -15.36 1.17
N LYS A 218 -10.52 -14.20 1.80
CA LYS A 218 -11.39 -13.02 1.65
C LYS A 218 -10.54 -11.77 1.41
N PRO A 219 -11.03 -10.82 0.59
CA PRO A 219 -10.38 -9.54 0.40
C PRO A 219 -10.16 -8.82 1.72
N SER A 220 -9.00 -8.17 1.80
CA SER A 220 -8.52 -7.44 2.96
C SER A 220 -7.88 -6.12 2.53
N PRO A 221 -7.92 -5.08 3.37
CA PRO A 221 -7.23 -3.83 3.08
C PRO A 221 -5.72 -4.02 2.87
N CYS A 222 -5.14 -3.26 1.95
CA CYS A 222 -3.75 -3.39 1.54
C CYS A 222 -2.88 -2.15 1.71
N LEU A 223 -3.47 -0.97 1.97
CA LEU A 223 -2.74 0.28 2.12
C LEU A 223 -1.73 0.20 3.27
N LEU A 224 -2.12 -0.36 4.41
CA LEU A 224 -1.23 -0.52 5.56
C LEU A 224 -0.11 -1.54 5.30
N PRO A 225 -0.37 -2.79 4.86
CA PRO A 225 0.70 -3.74 4.49
C PRO A 225 1.69 -3.20 3.46
N VAL A 226 1.19 -2.47 2.44
CA VAL A 226 2.08 -1.85 1.44
C VAL A 226 2.92 -0.74 2.06
N ALA A 227 2.34 0.08 2.94
CA ALA A 227 3.09 1.11 3.65
C ALA A 227 4.17 0.52 4.56
N GLU A 228 3.83 -0.48 5.37
CA GLU A 228 4.80 -1.20 6.21
C GLU A 228 5.98 -1.72 5.39
N PHE A 229 5.68 -2.38 4.27
CA PHE A 229 6.71 -2.85 3.37
C PHE A 229 7.53 -1.69 2.80
N ALA A 230 6.92 -0.64 2.27
CA ALA A 230 7.66 0.46 1.63
C ALA A 230 8.64 1.15 2.59
N PHE A 231 8.19 1.44 3.81
CA PHE A 231 9.04 2.04 4.85
C PHE A 231 10.12 1.08 5.32
N SER A 232 9.78 -0.18 5.60
CA SER A 232 10.74 -1.21 6.03
C SER A 232 11.78 -1.50 4.94
N PHE A 233 11.33 -1.59 3.69
CA PHE A 233 12.16 -1.85 2.53
C PHE A 233 13.24 -0.78 2.35
N LEU A 234 12.85 0.51 2.37
CA LEU A 234 13.84 1.59 2.25
C LEU A 234 14.82 1.58 3.42
N ARG A 235 14.34 1.45 4.66
CA ARG A 235 15.17 1.45 5.86
C ARG A 235 16.16 0.28 5.86
N SER A 236 15.72 -0.90 5.41
CA SER A 236 16.57 -2.07 5.22
C SER A 236 17.61 -1.80 4.14
N CYS A 237 17.21 -1.37 2.94
CA CYS A 237 18.15 -1.12 1.84
C CYS A 237 19.19 -0.04 2.19
N ALA A 238 18.79 1.02 2.88
CA ALA A 238 19.66 2.13 3.28
C ALA A 238 20.74 1.74 4.28
N THR A 239 20.49 0.70 5.11
CA THR A 239 21.41 0.25 6.16
C THR A 239 22.11 -1.07 5.80
N GLN A 240 21.63 -1.77 4.77
CA GLN A 240 22.12 -3.07 4.38
C GLN A 240 23.53 -3.00 3.79
N ARG A 241 24.37 -3.92 4.26
CA ARG A 241 25.70 -4.20 3.70
C ARG A 241 25.65 -5.42 2.81
N CYS A 242 26.48 -5.43 1.78
CA CYS A 242 26.62 -6.57 0.88
C CYS A 242 27.18 -7.78 1.65
N PRO A 243 26.51 -8.94 1.67
CA PRO A 243 26.94 -10.10 2.46
C PRO A 243 28.27 -10.74 2.05
N VAL A 244 28.89 -10.30 0.95
CA VAL A 244 30.16 -10.85 0.44
C VAL A 244 31.33 -9.93 0.74
N CYS A 245 31.19 -8.61 0.50
CA CYS A 245 32.28 -7.65 0.68
C CYS A 245 32.11 -6.73 1.90
N ASP A 246 30.99 -6.83 2.62
CA ASP A 246 30.64 -6.04 3.83
C ASP A 246 30.58 -4.51 3.64
N LYS A 247 30.72 -4.03 2.40
CA LYS A 247 30.52 -2.62 2.05
C LYS A 247 29.02 -2.30 1.99
N PRO A 248 28.60 -1.04 2.23
CA PRO A 248 27.21 -0.61 2.03
C PRO A 248 26.71 -1.03 0.64
N ALA A 249 25.54 -1.68 0.58
CA ALA A 249 24.99 -2.16 -0.68
C ALA A 249 24.48 -1.01 -1.54
N LEU A 250 23.85 0.01 -0.92
CA LEU A 250 23.59 1.27 -1.58
C LEU A 250 24.81 2.19 -1.40
N ALA A 251 25.33 2.73 -2.50
CA ALA A 251 26.30 3.80 -2.46
C ALA A 251 25.59 5.10 -2.02
N THR A 252 26.17 5.84 -1.08
CA THR A 252 25.62 7.15 -0.67
C THR A 252 25.63 8.10 -1.87
N ALA A 253 24.70 9.06 -1.92
CA ALA A 253 24.62 10.02 -3.03
C ALA A 253 25.96 10.77 -3.29
N ALA A 254 26.79 10.93 -2.25
CA ALA A 254 28.15 11.48 -2.34
C ALA A 254 29.17 10.52 -3.00
N ALA A 255 28.97 9.20 -2.93
CA ALA A 255 29.80 8.20 -3.59
C ALA A 255 29.43 8.03 -5.08
N ALA A 256 28.15 8.23 -5.45
CA ALA A 256 27.70 8.18 -6.84
C ALA A 256 28.32 9.28 -7.72
N THR A 257 28.70 10.41 -7.13
CA THR A 257 29.34 11.54 -7.83
C THR A 257 30.85 11.39 -8.00
N ALA A 258 31.50 10.44 -7.32
CA ALA A 258 32.96 10.27 -7.34
C ALA A 258 33.48 9.27 -8.38
N THR A 259 32.61 8.47 -9.01
CA THR A 259 32.99 7.47 -10.02
C THR A 259 32.13 7.60 -11.28
N ALA A 260 32.16 8.78 -11.89
CA ALA A 260 31.63 9.00 -13.24
C ALA A 260 32.74 8.77 -14.26
N SER A 261 33.13 7.51 -14.46
CA SER A 261 34.01 7.11 -15.56
C SER A 261 33.50 5.80 -16.14
N SER A 262 32.70 5.94 -17.20
CA SER A 262 32.33 4.95 -18.24
C SER A 262 31.90 3.54 -17.81
N VAL A 263 30.80 3.07 -18.42
CA VAL A 263 30.17 1.72 -18.30
C VAL A 263 29.11 1.66 -17.21
N GLU A 264 27.89 1.23 -17.62
CA GLU A 264 26.68 0.89 -16.84
C GLU A 264 26.66 1.28 -15.35
N ASP A 265 25.72 2.14 -14.98
CA ASP A 265 25.55 2.71 -13.64
C ASP A 265 25.81 1.64 -12.53
N PRO A 266 26.74 1.85 -11.58
CA PRO A 266 26.98 0.90 -10.49
C PRO A 266 25.72 0.53 -9.70
N ALA A 267 24.70 1.40 -9.74
CA ALA A 267 23.34 1.17 -9.26
C ALA A 267 22.61 -0.02 -9.96
N ASP A 268 22.86 -0.25 -11.24
CA ASP A 268 22.32 -1.40 -12.01
C ASP A 268 23.08 -2.70 -11.71
N GLN A 269 24.13 -2.63 -10.90
CA GLN A 269 24.87 -3.77 -10.38
C GLN A 269 24.38 -4.18 -8.99
N LEU A 270 23.08 -4.06 -8.71
CA LEU A 270 22.48 -4.55 -7.46
C LEU A 270 21.44 -5.62 -7.74
N GLU A 271 21.52 -6.71 -6.98
CA GLU A 271 20.68 -7.88 -7.15
C GLU A 271 20.06 -8.28 -5.82
N PHE A 272 18.74 -8.51 -5.83
CA PHE A 272 18.03 -9.11 -4.73
C PHE A 272 17.98 -10.62 -4.89
N VAL A 273 18.36 -11.35 -3.86
CA VAL A 273 18.13 -12.80 -3.79
C VAL A 273 16.75 -13.08 -3.19
N ALA A 274 16.23 -14.31 -3.37
CA ALA A 274 14.88 -14.67 -2.92
C ALA A 274 14.61 -14.42 -1.42
N CYS A 275 15.64 -14.54 -0.56
CA CYS A 275 15.51 -14.24 0.87
C CYS A 275 15.45 -12.73 1.19
N GLY A 276 15.43 -11.86 0.18
CA GLY A 276 15.24 -10.42 0.32
C GLY A 276 16.51 -9.60 0.54
N HIS A 277 17.69 -10.23 0.63
CA HIS A 277 18.95 -9.53 0.85
C HIS A 277 19.55 -8.97 -0.45
N LEU A 278 20.19 -7.81 -0.33
CA LEU A 278 20.78 -7.06 -1.43
C LEU A 278 22.28 -7.34 -1.56
N TYR A 279 22.72 -7.61 -2.80
CA TYR A 279 24.12 -7.88 -3.14
C TYR A 279 24.57 -6.95 -4.27
N HIS A 280 25.86 -6.60 -4.30
CA HIS A 280 26.48 -6.17 -5.55
C HIS A 280 26.49 -7.34 -6.54
N ALA A 281 26.08 -7.11 -7.78
CA ALA A 281 25.93 -8.11 -8.83
C ALA A 281 27.27 -8.84 -9.09
N GLY A 282 28.38 -8.09 -9.12
CA GLY A 282 29.73 -8.67 -9.24
C GLY A 282 30.08 -9.58 -8.06
N CYS A 283 29.78 -9.14 -6.83
CA CYS A 283 30.00 -9.95 -5.63
C CYS A 283 29.13 -11.22 -5.60
N LEU A 284 27.86 -11.11 -5.98
CA LEU A 284 26.96 -12.25 -6.07
C LEU A 284 27.43 -13.24 -7.14
N LYS A 285 27.83 -12.76 -8.32
CA LYS A 285 28.39 -13.59 -9.39
C LYS A 285 29.62 -14.34 -8.91
N ALA A 286 30.62 -13.63 -8.37
CA ALA A 286 31.85 -14.23 -7.85
C ALA A 286 31.57 -15.24 -6.73
N TYR A 287 30.60 -14.95 -5.85
CA TYR A 287 30.20 -15.88 -4.80
C TYR A 287 29.54 -17.13 -5.36
N MET A 288 28.64 -17.00 -6.33
CA MET A 288 27.92 -18.14 -6.92
C MET A 288 28.80 -19.00 -7.83
N THR A 289 29.84 -18.42 -8.44
CA THR A 289 30.75 -19.14 -9.36
C THR A 289 32.04 -19.63 -8.72
N SER A 290 32.32 -19.33 -7.46
CA SER A 290 33.48 -19.88 -6.72
C SER A 290 33.09 -21.12 -5.91
N PRO A 291 34.00 -22.02 -5.51
CA PRO A 291 33.72 -23.07 -4.53
C PRO A 291 33.63 -22.50 -3.09
N PRO A 292 33.09 -23.24 -2.11
CA PRO A 292 32.45 -24.55 -2.23
C PRO A 292 31.04 -24.45 -2.82
N TYR A 293 30.65 -25.44 -3.64
CA TYR A 293 29.27 -25.60 -4.11
C TYR A 293 28.55 -26.59 -3.20
N SER A 294 27.25 -26.37 -2.98
CA SER A 294 26.42 -27.24 -2.14
C SER A 294 25.31 -27.84 -3.00
N PRO A 295 24.91 -29.12 -2.79
CA PRO A 295 23.77 -29.73 -3.47
C PRO A 295 22.50 -28.90 -3.33
N ASP A 296 22.29 -28.30 -2.15
CA ASP A 296 21.12 -27.49 -1.80
C ASP A 296 21.25 -26.01 -2.22
N GLY A 297 22.34 -25.66 -2.90
CA GLY A 297 22.69 -24.29 -3.24
C GLY A 297 23.47 -23.58 -2.13
N LYS A 298 24.16 -22.50 -2.50
CA LYS A 298 24.99 -21.75 -1.55
C LYS A 298 24.13 -20.98 -0.55
N PRO A 299 24.46 -21.00 0.76
CA PRO A 299 23.69 -20.26 1.75
C PRO A 299 23.91 -18.75 1.58
N CYS A 300 22.89 -17.97 1.93
CA CYS A 300 22.98 -16.52 2.06
C CYS A 300 23.95 -16.19 3.20
N ARG A 301 24.95 -15.34 2.92
CA ARG A 301 25.97 -14.94 3.90
C ARG A 301 25.53 -13.79 4.81
N HIS A 302 24.30 -13.31 4.67
CA HIS A 302 23.79 -12.31 5.59
C HIS A 302 23.63 -12.92 6.99
N ALA A 303 24.09 -12.19 8.01
CA ALA A 303 24.05 -12.65 9.39
C ALA A 303 22.63 -13.06 9.80
N GLY A 304 22.47 -14.29 10.30
CA GLY A 304 21.18 -14.83 10.74
C GLY A 304 20.23 -15.32 9.63
N CYS A 305 20.61 -15.27 8.34
CA CYS A 305 19.75 -15.76 7.25
C CYS A 305 19.93 -17.26 6.96
N GLY A 306 21.10 -17.67 6.44
CA GLY A 306 21.42 -19.07 6.12
C GLY A 306 20.60 -19.73 5.00
N GLN A 307 19.52 -19.10 4.52
CA GLN A 307 18.66 -19.63 3.44
C GLN A 307 19.46 -19.82 2.14
N PRO A 308 19.17 -20.86 1.33
CA PRO A 308 19.84 -21.05 0.06
C PRO A 308 19.57 -19.86 -0.87
N VAL A 309 20.63 -19.37 -1.50
CA VAL A 309 20.57 -18.27 -2.48
C VAL A 309 19.85 -18.77 -3.71
N CYS A 310 18.59 -18.37 -3.85
CA CYS A 310 17.81 -18.59 -5.05
C CYS A 310 17.75 -17.30 -5.87
N HIS A 311 18.24 -17.37 -7.11
CA HIS A 311 18.29 -16.27 -8.05
C HIS A 311 18.13 -16.81 -9.48
N GLU A 312 17.36 -16.12 -10.33
CA GLU A 312 17.01 -16.60 -11.67
C GLU A 312 18.24 -16.84 -12.56
N ARG A 313 19.24 -15.95 -12.47
CA ARG A 313 20.50 -16.05 -13.23
C ARG A 313 21.40 -17.21 -12.80
N PHE A 314 21.18 -17.82 -11.63
CA PHE A 314 22.11 -18.80 -11.02
C PHE A 314 21.47 -20.18 -10.77
N ARG A 315 20.55 -20.63 -11.64
CA ARG A 315 19.86 -21.93 -11.53
C ARG A 315 20.70 -23.16 -11.96
N THR A 316 22.03 -23.05 -11.99
CA THR A 316 22.90 -24.15 -12.45
C THR A 316 23.18 -25.13 -11.31
N SER A 317 23.23 -26.44 -11.60
CA SER A 317 23.52 -27.47 -10.58
C SER A 317 24.96 -27.41 -10.09
N ALA A 318 25.19 -27.80 -8.82
CA ALA A 318 26.51 -27.82 -8.20
C ALA A 318 27.53 -28.63 -9.02
N LYS A 319 27.15 -29.81 -9.51
CA LYS A 319 28.02 -30.67 -10.34
C LYS A 319 28.52 -29.97 -11.61
N VAL A 320 27.67 -29.18 -12.26
CA VAL A 320 28.07 -28.43 -13.47
C VAL A 320 29.00 -27.28 -13.11
N LEU A 321 28.77 -26.60 -11.98
CA LEU A 321 29.63 -25.54 -11.50
C LEU A 321 31.01 -26.07 -11.07
N GLU A 322 31.06 -27.21 -10.37
CA GLU A 322 32.29 -27.91 -9.99
C GLU A 322 33.13 -28.29 -11.21
N SER A 323 32.50 -28.89 -12.23
CA SER A 323 33.18 -29.26 -13.47
C SER A 323 33.73 -28.05 -14.21
N ARG A 324 32.96 -26.95 -14.30
CA ARG A 324 33.43 -25.69 -14.92
C ARG A 324 34.59 -25.08 -14.15
N TRP A 325 34.53 -25.08 -12.83
CA TRP A 325 35.60 -24.55 -11.98
C TRP A 325 36.87 -25.40 -12.09
N ALA A 326 36.74 -26.73 -12.08
CA ALA A 326 37.88 -27.63 -12.26
C ALA A 326 38.56 -27.45 -13.62
N ALA A 327 37.78 -27.29 -14.69
CA ALA A 327 38.30 -27.00 -16.03
C ALA A 327 39.01 -25.63 -16.09
N GLN A 328 38.45 -24.61 -15.44
CA GLN A 328 39.10 -23.30 -15.35
C GLN A 328 40.43 -23.38 -14.59
N GLN A 329 40.46 -24.07 -13.45
CA GLN A 329 41.69 -24.28 -12.67
C GLN A 329 42.76 -25.07 -13.43
N ALA A 330 42.36 -26.09 -14.20
CA ALA A 330 43.29 -26.83 -15.05
C ALA A 330 43.93 -25.91 -16.11
N LYS A 331 43.13 -25.09 -16.79
CA LYS A 331 43.61 -24.12 -17.77
C LYS A 331 44.52 -23.05 -17.15
N GLU A 332 44.19 -22.56 -15.95
CA GLU A 332 45.03 -21.59 -15.23
C GLU A 332 46.39 -22.19 -14.87
N ARG A 333 46.46 -23.47 -14.50
CA ARG A 333 47.72 -24.18 -14.26
C ARG A 333 48.54 -24.36 -15.54
N GLU A 334 47.91 -24.79 -16.63
CA GLU A 334 48.58 -24.91 -17.94
C GLU A 334 49.19 -23.56 -18.37
N LEU A 335 48.45 -22.46 -18.22
CA LEU A 335 48.95 -21.13 -18.54
C LEU A 335 50.09 -20.68 -17.63
N ALA A 336 50.03 -21.01 -16.34
CA ALA A 336 51.11 -20.74 -15.40
C ALA A 336 52.38 -21.53 -15.74
N GLU A 337 52.24 -22.81 -16.10
CA GLU A 337 53.36 -23.66 -16.56
C GLU A 337 54.00 -23.11 -17.84
N VAL A 338 53.20 -22.60 -18.77
CA VAL A 338 53.70 -21.92 -19.98
C VAL A 338 54.41 -20.62 -19.62
N ALA A 339 53.87 -19.81 -18.71
CA ALA A 339 54.50 -18.57 -18.29
C ALA A 339 55.85 -18.82 -17.57
N ASP A 340 55.91 -19.84 -16.72
CA ASP A 340 57.13 -20.27 -16.05
C ASP A 340 58.18 -20.82 -17.04
N PHE A 341 57.76 -21.41 -18.16
CA PHE A 341 58.69 -21.81 -19.23
C PHE A 341 59.37 -20.62 -19.93
N PHE A 342 58.75 -19.44 -19.93
CA PHE A 342 59.28 -18.23 -20.57
C PHE A 342 60.03 -17.29 -19.61
N ASN A 343 60.09 -17.59 -18.31
CA ASN A 343 60.87 -16.86 -17.29
C ASN A 343 62.19 -17.55 -16.98
#